data_AF-A0A2I0PP14-F1
#
_entry.id   AF-A0A2I0PP14-F1
#
_cell.length_a   1.000
_cell.length_b   1.000
_cell.length_c   1.000
_cell.angle_alpha   90.00
_cell.angle_beta   90.00
_cell.angle_gamma   90.00
#
_symmetry.space_group_name_H-M   'P 1'
#
loop_
_entity.id
_entity.type
_entity.pdbx_description
1 polymer ?
#
loop_
_entity_poly.entity_id
_entity_poly.type
_entity_poly.pdbx_seq_one_letter_code
_entity_poly.pdbx_strand_id
1 'polypeptide(L)'
;MEEKTGFFPFFYAVGQIDTVLPMTGYADNWRVLTGGEMIKGRYQKIYNSKGNFPNLAVFSFDFIEGIFMDSQSWHIALNACMNGGNVTPAEQRMIFKPSWTRSRWIRAALNGTHSVQLVAPELPLALAKRGYVRNSKTKRIVERMGFPEIAVRRVKVLSFL
;
A
#
# COMPACT_ATOMS: atom_id res chain seq x y z
N MET A 1 -20.09 -12.06 -2.29
CA MET A 1 -19.68 -10.63 -2.21
C MET A 1 -19.00 -10.23 -3.51
N GLU A 2 -18.05 -11.04 -3.97
CA GLU A 2 -17.35 -10.99 -5.26
C GLU A 2 -18.30 -10.89 -6.49
N GLU A 3 -19.35 -11.72 -6.57
CA GLU A 3 -20.36 -11.65 -7.64
C GLU A 3 -21.28 -10.41 -7.59
N LYS A 4 -21.29 -9.67 -6.47
CA LYS A 4 -22.14 -8.48 -6.29
C LYS A 4 -21.40 -7.18 -6.56
N THR A 5 -20.06 -7.17 -6.50
CA THR A 5 -19.26 -5.94 -6.62
C THR A 5 -18.63 -5.76 -7.98
N GLY A 6 -18.44 -6.82 -8.80
CA GLY A 6 -17.95 -6.71 -10.19
C GLY A 6 -16.53 -6.12 -10.34
N PHE A 7 -15.87 -5.78 -9.23
CA PHE A 7 -14.57 -5.15 -9.15
C PHE A 7 -13.79 -5.74 -7.98
N PHE A 8 -12.48 -5.90 -8.16
CA PHE A 8 -11.53 -6.15 -7.07
C PHE A 8 -11.27 -4.81 -6.38
N PRO A 9 -11.72 -4.58 -5.13
CA PRO A 9 -11.44 -3.33 -4.44
C PRO A 9 -9.92 -3.14 -4.33
N PHE A 10 -9.43 -2.00 -4.80
CA PHE A 10 -8.03 -1.66 -4.61
C PHE A 10 -7.84 -1.10 -3.21
N PHE A 11 -7.00 -1.76 -2.41
CA PHE A 11 -6.64 -1.31 -1.07
C PHE A 11 -5.33 -0.52 -1.12
N TYR A 12 -5.40 0.77 -0.77
CA TYR A 12 -4.20 1.61 -0.64
C TYR A 12 -3.91 1.84 0.83
N ALA A 13 -2.75 1.39 1.30
CA ALA A 13 -2.27 1.82 2.59
C ALA A 13 -1.92 3.32 2.53
N VAL A 14 -2.38 4.07 3.53
CA VAL A 14 -2.17 5.51 3.67
C VAL A 14 -1.33 5.75 4.91
N GLY A 15 -0.36 6.67 4.84
CA GLY A 15 0.47 7.06 5.98
C GLY A 15 1.97 6.94 5.71
N GLN A 16 2.76 7.12 6.76
CA GLN A 16 4.23 7.03 6.71
C GLN A 16 4.79 5.87 7.55
N ILE A 17 3.92 5.04 8.15
CA ILE A 17 4.37 3.88 8.95
C ILE A 17 4.91 2.77 8.06
N ASP A 18 5.88 2.02 8.57
CA ASP A 18 6.62 1.01 7.80
C ASP A 18 5.76 -0.08 7.17
N THR A 19 4.58 -0.35 7.74
CA THR A 19 3.62 -1.32 7.22
C THR A 19 2.89 -0.84 5.97
N VAL A 20 2.93 0.46 5.65
CA VAL A 20 2.28 1.04 4.45
C VAL A 20 2.94 0.55 3.15
N LEU A 21 4.27 0.44 3.14
CA LEU A 21 5.05 -0.03 1.99
C LEU A 21 4.77 -1.50 1.60
N PRO A 22 4.74 -2.48 2.54
CA PRO A 22 4.39 -3.86 2.21
C PRO A 22 2.92 -4.03 1.81
N MET A 23 2.01 -3.30 2.45
CA MET A 23 0.57 -3.48 2.24
C MET A 23 0.07 -2.95 0.89
N THR A 24 0.82 -2.09 0.22
CA THR A 24 0.56 -1.64 -1.14
C THR A 24 1.28 -2.49 -2.20
N GLY A 25 1.91 -3.61 -1.80
CA GLY A 25 2.63 -4.53 -2.70
C GLY A 25 4.05 -4.09 -3.06
N TYR A 26 4.61 -3.11 -2.34
CA TYR A 26 5.85 -2.44 -2.72
C TYR A 26 7.05 -2.70 -1.81
N ALA A 27 6.92 -3.32 -0.63
CA ALA A 27 7.98 -3.37 0.38
C ALA A 27 9.35 -3.78 -0.17
N ASP A 28 9.44 -4.95 -0.78
CA ASP A 28 10.73 -5.47 -1.23
C ASP A 28 11.14 -4.89 -2.59
N ASN A 29 10.19 -4.30 -3.33
CA ASN A 29 10.48 -3.64 -4.59
C ASN A 29 11.27 -2.34 -4.42
N TRP A 30 11.30 -1.73 -3.23
CA TRP A 30 12.01 -0.45 -3.02
C TRP A 30 13.14 -0.53 -2.00
N ARG A 31 13.16 -1.57 -1.16
CA ARG A 31 14.23 -1.85 -0.19
C ARG A 31 15.52 -2.28 -0.90
N VAL A 32 16.67 -1.88 -0.33
CA VAL A 32 18.00 -2.36 -0.75
C VAL A 32 18.41 -3.56 0.10
N LEU A 33 18.12 -3.49 1.41
CA LEU A 33 18.25 -4.56 2.40
C LEU A 33 16.85 -5.14 2.65
N THR A 34 16.63 -6.43 2.37
CA THR A 34 15.33 -7.10 2.56
C THR A 34 15.25 -7.88 3.86
N GLY A 35 16.39 -8.17 4.49
CA GLY A 35 16.43 -8.80 5.80
C GLY A 35 17.85 -9.21 6.18
N GLY A 36 17.93 -10.14 7.10
CA GLY A 36 19.17 -10.84 7.40
C GLY A 36 18.89 -12.20 8.00
N GLU A 37 19.74 -13.17 7.69
CA GLU A 37 19.61 -14.55 8.15
C GLU A 37 20.90 -15.00 8.82
N MET A 38 20.79 -15.96 9.74
CA MET A 38 21.95 -16.59 10.37
C MET A 38 22.47 -17.70 9.46
N ILE A 39 23.55 -17.43 8.72
CA ILE A 39 24.25 -18.44 7.91
C ILE A 39 25.51 -18.86 8.65
N LYS A 40 25.61 -20.16 8.99
CA LYS A 40 26.80 -20.75 9.63
C LYS A 40 27.25 -19.97 10.87
N GLY A 41 26.29 -19.57 11.72
CA GLY A 41 26.57 -18.85 12.97
C GLY A 41 26.95 -17.36 12.80
N ARG A 42 26.86 -16.80 11.59
CA ARG A 42 27.06 -15.36 11.35
C ARG A 42 25.78 -14.74 10.79
N TYR A 43 25.42 -13.57 11.33
CA TYR A 43 24.32 -12.80 10.79
C TYR A 43 24.74 -12.18 9.45
N GLN A 44 24.06 -12.57 8.38
CA GLN A 44 24.33 -12.06 7.04
C GLN A 44 23.15 -11.23 6.55
N LYS A 45 23.45 -10.00 6.14
CA LYS A 45 22.48 -9.08 5.54
C LYS A 45 22.10 -9.56 4.14
N ILE A 46 20.81 -9.71 3.89
CA ILE A 46 20.27 -10.09 2.59
C ILE A 46 19.90 -8.82 1.83
N TYR A 47 20.59 -8.60 0.72
CA TYR A 47 20.34 -7.47 -0.17
C TYR A 47 19.54 -7.91 -1.38
N ASN A 48 18.76 -6.99 -1.91
CA ASN A 48 18.08 -7.21 -3.18
C ASN A 48 19.06 -7.34 -4.34
N SER A 49 18.96 -8.44 -5.08
CA SER A 49 19.69 -8.64 -6.32
C SER A 49 19.00 -7.92 -7.48
N LYS A 50 19.79 -7.51 -8.48
CA LYS A 50 19.28 -6.86 -9.69
C LYS A 50 18.40 -7.86 -10.46
N GLY A 51 17.10 -7.57 -10.58
CA GLY A 51 16.15 -8.41 -11.32
C GLY A 51 15.25 -9.31 -10.46
N ASN A 52 15.47 -9.37 -9.13
CA ASN A 52 14.67 -10.20 -8.22
C ASN A 52 13.20 -9.75 -8.12
N PHE A 53 12.95 -8.48 -8.41
CA PHE A 53 11.64 -7.87 -8.32
C PHE A 53 11.34 -7.07 -9.60
N PRO A 54 10.11 -7.14 -10.15
CA PRO A 54 9.73 -6.33 -11.29
C PRO A 54 9.91 -4.84 -10.92
N ASN A 55 10.50 -4.06 -11.84
CA ASN A 55 10.67 -2.62 -11.63
C ASN A 55 9.31 -1.93 -11.73
N LEU A 56 8.52 -1.99 -10.67
CA LEU A 56 7.20 -1.37 -10.59
C LEU A 56 7.32 0.15 -10.52
N ALA A 57 6.29 0.83 -11.02
CA ALA A 57 6.10 2.26 -10.86
C ALA A 57 5.21 2.52 -9.65
N VAL A 58 5.54 3.54 -8.86
CA VAL A 58 4.68 4.06 -7.79
C VAL A 58 4.03 5.34 -8.29
N PHE A 59 2.71 5.37 -8.29
CA PHE A 59 1.94 6.57 -8.65
C PHE A 59 1.37 7.23 -7.39
N SER A 60 1.47 8.55 -7.31
CA SER A 60 0.84 9.34 -6.27
C SER A 60 -0.30 10.17 -6.84
N PHE A 61 -1.36 10.31 -6.06
CA PHE A 61 -2.60 10.99 -6.42
C PHE A 61 -2.91 12.03 -5.35
N ASP A 62 -3.39 13.21 -5.76
CA ASP A 62 -3.89 14.21 -4.82
C ASP A 62 -5.23 13.76 -4.22
N PHE A 63 -6.04 13.12 -5.05
CA PHE A 63 -7.35 12.60 -4.68
C PHE A 63 -7.61 11.28 -5.41
N ILE A 64 -8.04 10.29 -4.63
CA ILE A 64 -8.70 9.07 -5.10
C ILE A 64 -10.04 9.05 -4.37
N GLU A 65 -11.11 8.77 -5.12
CA GLU A 65 -12.42 8.50 -4.56
C GLU A 65 -12.44 7.12 -3.91
N GLY A 66 -12.98 7.03 -2.71
CA GLY A 66 -13.04 5.76 -2.00
C GLY A 66 -13.41 5.91 -0.53
N ILE A 67 -13.47 4.77 0.14
CA ILE A 67 -13.86 4.66 1.55
C ILE A 67 -12.60 4.37 2.37
N PHE A 68 -12.35 5.20 3.37
CA PHE A 68 -11.31 4.94 4.35
C PHE A 68 -11.79 3.92 5.39
N MET A 69 -10.88 3.03 5.77
CA MET A 69 -11.09 2.05 6.80
C MET A 69 -9.83 1.81 7.60
N ASP A 70 -10.01 1.27 8.80
CA ASP A 70 -8.91 0.76 9.61
C ASP A 70 -8.58 -0.67 9.19
N SER A 71 -7.36 -0.87 8.71
CA SER A 71 -6.89 -2.15 8.20
C SER A 71 -6.83 -3.24 9.27
N GLN A 72 -6.52 -2.91 10.51
CA GLN A 72 -6.51 -3.90 11.59
C GLN A 72 -7.93 -4.36 11.89
N SER A 73 -8.86 -3.40 11.94
CA SER A 73 -10.27 -3.66 12.16
C SER A 73 -10.90 -4.45 11.01
N TRP A 74 -10.40 -4.32 9.78
CA TRP A 74 -10.87 -5.08 8.63
C TRP A 74 -10.77 -6.61 8.80
N HIS A 75 -9.83 -7.09 9.61
CA HIS A 75 -9.74 -8.52 9.94
C HIS A 75 -11.01 -9.06 10.63
N ILE A 76 -11.78 -8.20 11.30
CA ILE A 76 -13.09 -8.56 11.86
C ILE A 76 -14.05 -8.97 10.74
N ALA A 77 -14.11 -8.20 9.65
CA ALA A 77 -14.95 -8.51 8.50
C ALA A 77 -14.50 -9.78 7.78
N LEU A 78 -13.19 -9.98 7.62
CA LEU A 78 -12.63 -11.20 7.03
C LEU A 78 -13.00 -12.44 7.87
N ASN A 79 -12.82 -12.37 9.19
CA ASN A 79 -13.14 -13.46 10.09
C ASN A 79 -14.64 -13.78 10.08
N ALA A 80 -15.51 -12.77 10.08
CA ALA A 80 -16.95 -12.98 9.98
C ALA A 80 -17.30 -13.71 8.67
N CYS A 81 -16.76 -13.24 7.54
CA CYS A 81 -17.01 -13.85 6.23
C CYS A 81 -16.51 -15.31 6.14
N MET A 82 -15.29 -15.58 6.63
CA MET A 82 -14.70 -16.92 6.57
C MET A 82 -15.42 -17.94 7.45
N ASN A 83 -16.01 -17.49 8.56
CA ASN A 83 -16.75 -18.34 9.49
C ASN A 83 -18.27 -18.39 9.21
N GLY A 84 -18.73 -17.87 8.06
CA GLY A 84 -20.15 -17.85 7.69
C GLY A 84 -21.02 -16.91 8.54
N GLY A 85 -20.39 -15.98 9.27
CA GLY A 85 -21.05 -14.96 10.09
C GLY A 85 -21.25 -13.63 9.38
N ASN A 86 -21.92 -12.70 10.07
CA ASN A 86 -22.15 -11.33 9.60
C ASN A 86 -21.45 -10.33 10.52
N VAL A 87 -21.00 -9.21 9.95
CA VAL A 87 -20.42 -8.09 10.71
C VAL A 87 -21.54 -7.31 11.40
N THR A 88 -21.49 -7.22 12.73
CA THR A 88 -22.46 -6.48 13.54
C THR A 88 -22.35 -4.97 13.31
N PRO A 89 -23.40 -4.18 13.64
CA PRO A 89 -23.34 -2.72 13.54
C PRO A 89 -22.22 -2.08 14.39
N ALA A 90 -21.85 -2.69 15.52
CA ALA A 90 -20.75 -2.21 16.35
C ALA A 90 -19.40 -2.39 15.65
N GLU A 91 -19.16 -3.57 15.07
CA GLU A 91 -17.93 -3.87 14.32
C GLU A 91 -17.83 -3.02 13.06
N GLN A 92 -18.94 -2.79 12.34
CA GLN A 92 -18.96 -1.87 11.21
C GLN A 92 -18.50 -0.45 11.61
N ARG A 93 -18.95 0.05 12.78
CA ARG A 93 -18.47 1.34 13.30
C ARG A 93 -16.97 1.33 13.63
N MET A 94 -16.40 0.20 14.06
CA MET A 94 -14.96 0.08 14.31
C MET A 94 -14.15 0.13 13.02
N ILE A 95 -14.62 -0.57 11.99
CA ILE A 95 -13.98 -0.66 10.66
C ILE A 95 -14.02 0.68 9.93
N PHE A 96 -15.21 1.22 9.74
CA PHE A 96 -15.43 2.39 8.89
C PHE A 96 -15.35 3.72 9.64
N LYS A 97 -15.46 3.70 10.98
CA LYS A 97 -15.47 4.88 11.86
C LYS A 97 -16.26 6.05 11.25
N PRO A 98 -17.59 5.94 11.06
CA PRO A 98 -18.37 6.87 10.24
C PRO A 98 -18.33 8.34 10.70
N SER A 99 -17.97 8.60 11.96
CA SER A 99 -17.74 9.95 12.49
C SER A 99 -16.39 10.56 12.09
N TRP A 100 -15.54 9.83 11.39
CA TRP A 100 -14.22 10.27 10.96
C TRP A 100 -14.28 10.88 9.57
N THR A 101 -13.87 12.14 9.49
CA THR A 101 -13.66 12.80 8.20
C THR A 101 -12.41 12.25 7.50
N ARG A 102 -12.31 12.42 6.18
CA ARG A 102 -11.11 12.10 5.39
C ARG A 102 -9.84 12.70 6.00
N SER A 103 -9.89 13.98 6.39
CA SER A 103 -8.75 14.66 7.02
C SER A 103 -8.33 14.01 8.34
N ARG A 104 -9.27 13.47 9.11
CA ARG A 104 -8.99 12.76 10.36
C ARG A 104 -8.30 11.42 10.08
N TRP A 105 -8.78 10.66 9.09
CA TRP A 105 -8.14 9.43 8.64
C TRP A 105 -6.70 9.65 8.18
N ILE A 106 -6.47 10.65 7.32
CA ILE A 106 -5.13 11.01 6.83
C ILE A 106 -4.23 11.41 8.00
N ARG A 107 -4.72 12.22 8.94
CA ARG A 107 -3.94 12.62 10.12
C ARG A 107 -3.56 11.43 10.99
N ALA A 108 -4.49 10.50 11.23
CA ALA A 108 -4.23 9.29 12.01
C ALA A 108 -3.17 8.39 11.33
N ALA A 109 -3.28 8.25 10.01
CA ALA A 109 -2.31 7.55 9.18
C ALA A 109 -0.90 8.17 9.22
N LEU A 110 -0.81 9.50 9.07
CA LEU A 110 0.45 10.24 9.10
C LEU A 110 1.10 10.22 10.48
N ASN A 111 0.31 10.29 11.54
CA ASN A 111 0.79 10.21 12.92
C ASN A 111 1.08 8.78 13.38
N GLY A 112 0.84 7.78 12.53
CA GLY A 112 1.08 6.37 12.82
C GLY A 112 0.22 5.77 13.92
N THR A 113 -0.91 6.40 14.24
CA THR A 113 -1.81 5.89 15.29
C THR A 113 -2.74 4.80 14.78
N HIS A 114 -2.94 4.72 13.47
CA HIS A 114 -3.84 3.75 12.82
C HIS A 114 -3.20 3.25 11.51
N SER A 115 -3.43 1.98 11.19
CA SER A 115 -3.13 1.43 9.87
C SER A 115 -4.32 1.69 8.97
N VAL A 116 -4.23 2.69 8.10
CA VAL A 116 -5.37 3.17 7.33
C VAL A 116 -5.29 2.62 5.90
N GLN A 117 -6.41 2.06 5.42
CA GLN A 117 -6.59 1.67 4.04
C GLN A 117 -7.67 2.53 3.37
N LEU A 118 -7.44 2.89 2.11
CA LEU A 118 -8.47 3.43 1.22
C LEU A 118 -8.91 2.32 0.28
N VAL A 119 -10.21 2.03 0.27
CA VAL A 119 -10.84 1.15 -0.73
C VAL A 119 -11.45 2.00 -1.82
N ALA A 120 -10.93 1.85 -3.03
CA ALA A 120 -11.45 2.52 -4.22
C ALA A 120 -12.08 1.51 -5.21
N PRO A 121 -13.14 1.89 -5.93
CA PRO A 121 -13.74 1.04 -6.96
C PRO A 121 -12.84 0.89 -8.19
N GLU A 122 -12.03 1.91 -8.49
CA GLU A 122 -11.10 1.92 -9.60
C GLU A 122 -9.84 2.72 -9.29
N LEU A 123 -8.79 2.51 -10.08
CA LEU A 123 -7.56 3.30 -10.04
C LEU A 123 -7.42 4.11 -11.34
N PRO A 124 -7.82 5.40 -11.35
CA PRO A 124 -7.74 6.21 -12.54
C PRO A 124 -6.28 6.67 -12.76
N LEU A 125 -5.45 5.82 -13.37
CA LEU A 125 -4.02 6.08 -13.59
C LEU A 125 -3.75 7.41 -14.33
N ALA A 126 -4.69 7.87 -15.15
CA ALA A 126 -4.62 9.17 -15.83
C ALA A 126 -4.61 10.37 -14.87
N LEU A 127 -5.14 10.21 -13.64
CA LEU A 127 -5.13 11.23 -12.59
C LEU A 127 -3.87 11.18 -11.72
N ALA A 128 -2.93 10.28 -12.01
CA ALA A 128 -1.68 10.20 -11.28
C ALA A 128 -0.90 11.51 -11.47
N LYS A 129 -0.65 12.20 -10.36
CA LYS A 129 0.07 13.47 -10.35
C LYS A 129 1.56 13.31 -10.48
N ARG A 130 2.10 12.23 -9.89
CA ARG A 130 3.53 11.94 -9.97
C ARG A 130 3.72 10.44 -10.05
N GLY A 131 4.76 10.02 -10.76
CA GLY A 131 5.21 8.65 -10.73
C GLY A 131 6.69 8.55 -10.35
N TYR A 132 7.03 7.48 -9.66
CA TYR A 132 8.38 7.14 -9.28
C TYR A 132 8.75 5.77 -9.82
N VAL A 133 9.97 5.62 -10.32
CA VAL A 133 10.53 4.35 -10.80
C VAL A 133 11.96 4.17 -10.27
N ARG A 134 12.46 2.93 -10.20
CA ARG A 134 13.80 2.65 -9.63
C ARG A 134 14.97 3.02 -10.55
N ASN A 135 14.76 3.06 -11.86
CA ASN A 135 15.84 3.24 -12.82
C ASN A 135 15.35 3.88 -14.14
N SER A 136 16.30 4.42 -14.91
CA SER A 136 16.03 5.14 -16.15
C SER A 136 15.48 4.26 -17.27
N LYS A 137 15.75 2.94 -17.27
CA LYS A 137 15.17 2.01 -18.26
C LYS A 137 13.66 1.92 -18.07
N THR A 138 13.20 1.73 -16.83
CA THR A 138 11.78 1.71 -16.50
C THR A 138 11.13 3.06 -16.75
N LYS A 139 11.81 4.17 -16.42
CA LYS A 139 11.32 5.53 -16.72
C LYS A 139 10.94 5.66 -18.19
N ARG A 140 11.84 5.29 -19.11
CA ARG A 140 11.61 5.37 -20.57
C ARG A 140 10.48 4.46 -21.07
N ILE A 141 10.18 3.37 -20.38
CA ILE A 141 9.05 2.49 -20.71
C ILE A 141 7.74 3.16 -20.30
N VAL A 142 7.69 3.67 -19.07
CA VAL A 142 6.49 4.32 -18.51
C VAL A 142 6.18 5.63 -19.23
N GLU A 143 7.19 6.43 -19.60
CA GLU A 143 7.01 7.62 -20.44
C GLU A 143 6.41 7.28 -21.81
N ARG A 144 6.87 6.19 -22.44
CA ARG A 144 6.31 5.70 -23.72
C ARG A 144 4.88 5.21 -23.62
N MET A 145 4.42 4.83 -22.42
CA MET A 145 3.03 4.47 -22.14
C MET A 145 2.13 5.70 -21.92
N GLY A 146 2.68 6.91 -21.99
CA GLY A 146 1.90 8.16 -21.90
C GLY A 146 1.88 8.81 -20.51
N PHE A 147 2.77 8.42 -19.59
CA PHE A 147 2.87 9.04 -18.27
C PHE A 147 4.00 10.09 -18.25
N PRO A 148 3.69 11.40 -18.23
CA PRO A 148 4.69 12.45 -18.46
C PRO A 148 5.49 12.84 -17.20
N GLU A 149 4.96 12.63 -16.00
CA GLU A 149 5.57 13.10 -14.74
C GLU A 149 6.25 11.98 -13.94
N ILE A 150 7.24 11.32 -14.56
CA ILE A 150 7.97 10.19 -13.95
C ILE A 150 9.40 10.57 -13.55
N ALA A 151 9.73 10.40 -12.26
CA ALA A 151 11.07 10.60 -11.72
C ALA A 151 11.72 9.27 -11.30
N VAL A 152 13.05 9.19 -11.44
CA VAL A 152 13.82 8.08 -10.88
C VAL A 152 14.06 8.36 -9.39
N ARG A 153 13.62 7.47 -8.51
CA ARG A 153 13.92 7.53 -7.07
C ARG A 153 14.43 6.19 -6.55
N ARG A 154 15.36 6.27 -5.60
CA ARG A 154 15.78 5.14 -4.77
C ARG A 154 15.50 5.52 -3.33
N VAL A 155 14.55 4.84 -2.70
CA VAL A 155 14.16 5.14 -1.32
C VAL A 155 15.08 4.36 -0.39
N LYS A 156 15.79 5.08 0.48
CA LYS A 156 16.49 4.47 1.61
C LYS A 156 15.43 4.17 2.68
N VAL A 157 14.98 2.93 2.75
CA VAL A 157 14.09 2.49 3.82
C VAL A 157 14.97 2.26 5.05
N LEU A 158 14.70 2.97 6.13
CA LEU A 158 15.36 2.71 7.42
C LEU A 158 14.88 1.34 7.89
N SER A 159 15.79 0.38 7.97
CA SER A 159 15.51 -0.91 8.60
C SER A 159 15.49 -0.70 10.10
N PHE A 160 14.34 -0.87 10.74
CA PHE A 160 14.35 -1.21 12.17
C PHE A 160 14.87 -2.65 12.28
N LEU A 161 16.01 -2.78 12.95
CA LEU A 161 16.56 -4.04 13.42
C LEU A 161 15.65 -4.63 14.49
#